data_AF-A0A9P8D4F5-F1
#
_entry.id   AF-A0A9P8D4F5-F1
#
_cell.length_a   1.000
_cell.length_b   1.000
_cell.length_c   1.000
_cell.angle_alpha   90.00
_cell.angle_beta   90.00
_cell.angle_gamma   90.00
#
_symmetry.space_group_name_H-M   'P 1'
#
loop_
_entity.id
_entity.type
_entity.pdbx_description
1 polymer ?
#
loop_
_entity_poly.entity_id
_entity_poly.type
_entity_poly.pdbx_seq_one_letter_code
_entity_poly.pdbx_strand_id
1 'polypeptide(L)'
;MADFHANAQLVKESPPWTRRVAYNVQIRAIQATLTTIDWLGSFSRTSANAPNIVKTYNVRGHLPVRIFLPSFYEAGSSETLPTLFTIHGGGFCIGSSQDDDAWNRSFSDTHSVLVIALNYSKAPAAPFPTGLDDLVSLYHAALDDESLPIDKANGGRVAICGFSAGGNLSLGLSQRLLQSDHCTCYPRAAISVYGALDLSRSPEAKIITRQYKTDASLGSSRTSARDLLLNMAPLFDWSYLPVGQDLRDPFVSPGPCADPEDLPPHVFIIASELDMLAKESLECATRLARARGGSGISDADSEVACCGRSEPGKPGELELEDKRFAWQETFPDGSVRWLLVPDVLHGFDSLPMRERVGDKETIKDAELKTKAYCNLLGDWLLNTVFVA
;
A
#
# COMPACT_ATOMS: atom_id res chain seq x y z
N MET A 1 -25.01 18.58 -7.12
CA MET A 1 -24.01 19.42 -7.80
C MET A 1 -24.26 20.87 -7.44
N ALA A 2 -23.43 21.43 -6.55
CA ALA A 2 -23.03 22.84 -6.49
C ALA A 2 -22.02 23.01 -5.34
N ASP A 3 -20.76 23.18 -5.71
CA ASP A 3 -19.70 23.95 -5.06
C ASP A 3 -19.37 23.75 -3.58
N PHE A 4 -18.48 22.78 -3.29
CA PHE A 4 -17.47 22.90 -2.22
C PHE A 4 -16.08 22.39 -2.64
N HIS A 5 -15.72 22.55 -3.92
CA HIS A 5 -14.31 22.48 -4.39
C HIS A 5 -13.46 23.69 -3.92
N ALA A 6 -13.95 24.50 -3.00
CA ALA A 6 -13.48 25.87 -2.80
C ALA A 6 -12.20 26.03 -1.94
N ASN A 7 -11.45 24.97 -1.61
CA ASN A 7 -10.13 25.11 -0.97
C ASN A 7 -9.15 23.93 -1.17
N ALA A 8 -9.39 23.03 -2.12
CA ALA A 8 -8.38 22.05 -2.50
C ALA A 8 -7.36 22.76 -3.41
N GLN A 9 -6.08 22.78 -3.02
CA GLN A 9 -5.02 23.18 -3.95
C GLN A 9 -4.96 22.12 -5.06
N LEU A 10 -5.65 22.36 -6.17
CA LEU A 10 -5.73 21.39 -7.27
C LEU A 10 -4.42 21.22 -8.03
N VAL A 11 -3.46 22.11 -7.79
CA VAL A 11 -2.13 22.09 -8.38
C VAL A 11 -1.10 22.24 -7.25
N LYS A 12 0.02 21.52 -7.34
CA LYS A 12 1.09 21.61 -6.35
C LYS A 12 1.74 22.99 -6.36
N GLU A 13 1.54 23.74 -5.29
CA GLU A 13 2.21 25.01 -5.08
C GLU A 13 3.62 24.86 -4.49
N SER A 14 4.48 25.83 -4.77
CA SER A 14 5.79 25.96 -4.14
C SER A 14 5.63 26.65 -2.77
N PRO A 15 6.07 26.03 -1.66
CA PRO A 15 6.13 26.71 -0.39
C PRO A 15 7.24 27.79 -0.40
N PRO A 16 7.29 28.67 0.62
CA PRO A 16 8.35 29.67 0.75
C PRO A 16 9.74 29.06 0.65
N TRP A 17 10.70 29.79 0.08
CA TRP A 17 12.05 29.29 -0.20
C TRP A 17 12.75 28.70 1.04
N THR A 18 12.55 29.31 2.21
CA THR A 18 13.09 28.82 3.49
C THR A 18 12.57 27.43 3.83
N ARG A 19 11.27 27.19 3.62
CA ARG A 19 10.62 25.90 3.85
C ARG A 19 11.09 24.86 2.83
N ARG A 20 11.31 25.24 1.58
CA ARG A 20 11.87 24.36 0.55
C ARG A 20 13.26 23.86 0.91
N VAL A 21 14.13 24.75 1.39
CA VAL A 21 15.48 24.39 1.85
C VAL A 21 15.36 23.48 3.07
N ALA A 22 14.54 23.84 4.05
CA ALA A 22 14.33 23.04 5.25
C ALA A 22 13.86 21.62 4.92
N TYR A 23 12.85 21.46 4.06
CA TYR A 23 12.36 20.16 3.64
C TYR A 23 13.42 19.34 2.91
N ASN A 24 14.15 19.92 1.97
CA ASN A 24 15.23 19.21 1.30
C ASN A 24 16.31 18.73 2.28
N VAL A 25 16.72 19.57 3.24
CA VAL A 25 17.70 19.18 4.26
C VAL A 25 17.14 18.06 5.14
N GLN A 26 15.90 18.20 5.61
CA GLN A 26 15.25 17.23 6.50
C GLN A 26 15.11 15.86 5.84
N ILE A 27 14.57 15.77 4.62
CA ILE A 27 14.36 14.47 3.96
C ILE A 27 15.67 13.79 3.63
N ARG A 28 16.70 14.54 3.21
CA ARG A 28 18.04 14.00 2.95
C ARG A 28 18.72 13.51 4.22
N ALA A 29 18.56 14.23 5.33
CA ALA A 29 19.06 13.79 6.63
C ALA A 29 18.38 12.48 7.06
N ILE A 30 17.04 12.39 6.94
CA ILE A 30 16.29 11.16 7.24
C ILE A 30 16.77 10.00 6.36
N GLN A 31 16.88 10.21 5.05
CA GLN A 31 17.38 9.19 4.11
C GLN A 31 18.78 8.69 4.50
N ALA A 32 19.70 9.60 4.81
CA ALA A 32 21.06 9.24 5.21
C ALA A 32 21.07 8.47 6.53
N THR A 33 20.28 8.89 7.52
CA THR A 33 20.14 8.18 8.80
C THR A 33 19.59 6.78 8.62
N LEU A 34 18.48 6.62 7.89
CA LEU A 34 17.86 5.30 7.67
C LEU A 34 18.80 4.36 6.90
N THR A 35 19.45 4.86 5.84
CA THR A 35 20.43 4.08 5.08
C THR A 35 21.60 3.63 5.97
N THR A 36 22.05 4.48 6.89
CA THR A 36 23.11 4.13 7.85
C THR A 36 22.65 3.06 8.83
N ILE A 37 21.43 3.16 9.34
CA ILE A 37 20.82 2.16 10.23
C ILE A 37 20.70 0.80 9.51
N ASP A 38 20.20 0.79 8.28
CA ASP A 38 20.08 -0.44 7.49
C ASP A 38 21.43 -1.08 7.21
N TRP A 39 22.43 -0.28 6.85
CA TRP A 39 23.79 -0.75 6.64
C TRP A 39 24.37 -1.36 7.92
N LEU A 40 24.22 -0.71 9.08
CA LEU A 40 24.66 -1.28 10.35
C LEU A 40 23.89 -2.55 10.72
N GLY A 41 22.57 -2.57 10.51
CA GLY A 41 21.74 -3.74 10.77
C GLY A 41 22.10 -4.93 9.89
N SER A 42 22.61 -4.70 8.68
CA SER A 42 23.01 -5.77 7.75
C SER A 42 24.07 -6.73 8.32
N PHE A 43 24.90 -6.28 9.28
CA PHE A 43 25.91 -7.11 9.93
C PHE A 43 25.36 -8.11 10.95
N SER A 44 24.11 -7.96 11.38
CA SER A 44 23.47 -8.79 12.41
C SER A 44 22.18 -9.46 11.94
N ARG A 45 21.77 -9.26 10.68
CA ARG A 45 20.55 -9.85 10.11
C ARG A 45 20.71 -11.37 9.95
N THR A 46 19.82 -12.13 10.58
CA THR A 46 19.70 -13.58 10.43
C THR A 46 18.81 -13.94 9.24
N SER A 47 19.01 -15.13 8.67
CA SER A 47 18.46 -15.57 7.38
C SER A 47 16.97 -15.95 7.39
N ALA A 48 16.29 -15.93 8.54
CA ALA A 48 14.96 -16.55 8.65
C ALA A 48 13.89 -15.93 7.73
N ASN A 49 14.00 -14.62 7.45
CA ASN A 49 13.08 -13.89 6.59
C ASN A 49 13.72 -13.43 5.27
N ALA A 50 14.93 -13.90 4.95
CA ALA A 50 15.62 -13.45 3.76
C ALA A 50 14.91 -13.96 2.49
N PRO A 51 14.92 -13.18 1.39
CA PRO A 51 14.45 -13.66 0.10
C PRO A 51 15.31 -14.81 -0.39
N ASN A 52 14.72 -15.68 -1.20
CA ASN A 52 15.44 -16.75 -1.88
C ASN A 52 16.41 -16.18 -2.93
N ILE A 53 16.01 -15.11 -3.62
CA ILE A 53 16.79 -14.47 -4.67
C ILE A 53 16.71 -12.94 -4.50
N VAL A 54 17.86 -12.27 -4.63
CA VAL A 54 17.93 -10.83 -4.84
C VAL A 54 18.53 -10.59 -6.22
N LYS A 55 17.77 -9.97 -7.11
CA LYS A 55 18.16 -9.76 -8.51
C LYS A 55 18.04 -8.29 -8.90
N THR A 56 18.89 -7.86 -9.82
CA THR A 56 18.76 -6.57 -10.51
C THR A 56 18.59 -6.84 -12.01
N TYR A 57 17.78 -6.02 -12.67
CA TYR A 57 17.58 -6.09 -14.12
C TYR A 57 18.27 -4.90 -14.78
N ASN A 58 18.87 -5.09 -15.95
CA ASN A 58 19.63 -4.04 -16.65
C ASN A 58 18.83 -2.75 -16.85
N VAL A 59 17.52 -2.86 -17.10
CA VAL A 59 16.60 -1.72 -17.27
C VAL A 59 16.55 -0.80 -16.04
N ARG A 60 16.81 -1.33 -14.84
CA ARG A 60 16.87 -0.59 -13.57
C ARG A 60 17.90 -1.22 -12.62
N GLY A 61 19.17 -1.23 -13.05
CA GLY A 61 20.24 -1.98 -12.39
C GLY A 61 20.53 -1.56 -10.94
N HIS A 62 20.10 -0.38 -10.51
CA HIS A 62 20.26 0.13 -9.14
C HIS A 62 19.10 -0.22 -8.20
N LEU A 63 18.03 -0.87 -8.69
CA LEU A 63 16.84 -1.22 -7.92
C LEU A 63 16.76 -2.73 -7.74
N PRO A 64 17.22 -3.28 -6.60
CA PRO A 64 17.13 -4.72 -6.35
C PRO A 64 15.66 -5.14 -6.19
N VAL A 65 15.29 -6.23 -6.86
CA VAL A 65 14.04 -6.96 -6.70
C VAL A 65 14.30 -8.17 -5.81
N ARG A 66 13.41 -8.40 -4.84
CA ARG A 66 13.54 -9.47 -3.84
C ARG A 66 12.47 -10.51 -4.11
N ILE A 67 12.86 -11.77 -4.22
CA ILE A 67 11.98 -12.85 -4.66
C ILE A 67 11.91 -13.91 -3.57
N PHE A 68 10.68 -14.26 -3.18
CA PHE A 68 10.36 -15.25 -2.16
C PHE A 68 9.62 -16.39 -2.83
N LEU A 69 10.28 -17.55 -2.85
CA LEU A 69 9.69 -18.81 -3.26
C LEU A 69 9.05 -19.45 -2.02
N PRO A 70 7.85 -20.04 -2.14
CA PRO A 70 7.24 -20.74 -1.02
C PRO A 70 8.12 -21.93 -0.61
N SER A 71 8.15 -22.27 0.68
CA SER A 71 9.08 -23.29 1.23
C SER A 71 8.97 -24.68 0.61
N PHE A 72 7.81 -25.03 0.03
CA PHE A 72 7.64 -26.30 -0.68
C PHE A 72 8.23 -26.30 -2.10
N TYR A 73 8.54 -25.13 -2.68
CA TYR A 73 8.96 -25.03 -4.07
C TYR A 73 10.41 -25.48 -4.25
N GLU A 74 10.59 -26.51 -5.07
CA GLU A 74 11.90 -27.07 -5.39
C GLU A 74 12.53 -26.34 -6.58
N ALA A 75 13.80 -25.94 -6.43
CA ALA A 75 14.55 -25.32 -7.51
C ALA A 75 14.69 -26.29 -8.71
N GLY A 76 14.27 -25.84 -9.90
CA GLY A 76 14.25 -26.66 -11.11
C GLY A 76 12.92 -27.39 -11.37
N SER A 77 11.92 -27.22 -10.50
CA SER A 77 10.53 -27.62 -10.80
C SER A 77 10.03 -26.91 -12.08
N SER A 78 9.19 -27.61 -12.85
CA SER A 78 8.47 -27.02 -13.99
C SER A 78 7.12 -26.42 -13.60
N GLU A 79 6.77 -26.46 -12.30
CA GLU A 79 5.53 -25.88 -11.80
C GLU A 79 5.60 -24.34 -11.83
N THR A 80 4.56 -23.71 -12.36
CA THR A 80 4.38 -22.27 -12.30
C THR A 80 3.44 -21.89 -11.17
N LEU A 81 3.75 -20.80 -10.49
CA LEU A 81 3.09 -20.33 -9.28
C LEU A 81 2.24 -19.09 -9.54
N PRO A 82 1.07 -18.96 -8.88
CA PRO A 82 0.43 -17.66 -8.73
C PRO A 82 1.42 -16.69 -8.08
N THR A 83 1.40 -15.44 -8.54
CA THR A 83 2.42 -14.44 -8.19
C THR A 83 1.81 -13.18 -7.61
N LEU A 84 2.33 -12.75 -6.47
CA LEU A 84 2.01 -11.47 -5.85
C LEU A 84 3.22 -10.54 -5.95
N PHE A 85 3.09 -9.46 -6.72
CA PHE A 85 4.04 -8.37 -6.68
C PHE A 85 3.75 -7.49 -5.46
N THR A 86 4.78 -7.14 -4.69
CA THR A 86 4.63 -6.21 -3.55
C THR A 86 5.40 -4.92 -3.75
N ILE A 87 4.82 -3.80 -3.30
CA ILE A 87 5.42 -2.47 -3.37
C ILE A 87 5.43 -1.87 -1.97
N HIS A 88 6.64 -1.58 -1.49
CA HIS A 88 6.85 -1.10 -0.14
C HIS A 88 6.42 0.36 0.07
N GLY A 89 6.12 0.71 1.31
CA GLY A 89 5.75 2.07 1.73
C GLY A 89 6.93 3.03 1.91
N GLY A 90 6.71 4.14 2.61
CA GLY A 90 7.75 5.12 2.92
C GLY A 90 7.53 6.51 2.30
N GLY A 91 6.27 6.91 2.11
CA GLY A 91 5.93 8.26 1.66
C GLY A 91 6.60 8.66 0.34
N PHE A 92 6.85 7.68 -0.55
CA PHE A 92 7.57 7.83 -1.83
C PHE A 92 9.05 8.26 -1.71
N CYS A 93 9.53 8.53 -0.50
CA CYS A 93 10.80 9.21 -0.25
C CYS A 93 11.78 8.37 0.56
N ILE A 94 11.31 7.40 1.33
CA ILE A 94 12.15 6.55 2.20
C ILE A 94 11.78 5.08 2.04
N GLY A 95 12.50 4.23 2.77
CA GLY A 95 12.26 2.80 2.80
C GLY A 95 12.81 2.05 1.59
N SER A 96 12.72 0.74 1.65
CA SER A 96 13.15 -0.17 0.59
C SER A 96 12.30 -1.43 0.57
N SER A 97 12.37 -2.20 -0.52
CA SER A 97 11.71 -3.53 -0.61
C SER A 97 12.08 -4.49 0.53
N GLN A 98 13.19 -4.25 1.24
CA GLN A 98 13.62 -5.05 2.38
C GLN A 98 12.75 -4.85 3.63
N ASP A 99 12.07 -3.70 3.74
CA ASP A 99 11.30 -3.33 4.93
C ASP A 99 10.14 -4.32 5.18
N ASP A 100 9.67 -4.96 4.11
CA ASP A 100 8.55 -5.89 4.11
C ASP A 100 8.98 -7.37 3.98
N ASP A 101 10.28 -7.69 4.11
CA ASP A 101 10.82 -9.06 3.97
C ASP A 101 10.08 -10.09 4.82
N ALA A 102 9.82 -9.77 6.09
CA ALA A 102 9.12 -10.65 7.02
C ALA A 102 7.67 -10.90 6.58
N TRP A 103 7.01 -9.86 6.07
CA TRP A 103 5.66 -9.97 5.53
C TRP A 103 5.66 -10.83 4.26
N ASN A 104 6.55 -10.54 3.31
CA ASN A 104 6.66 -11.23 2.03
C ASN A 104 7.00 -12.72 2.19
N ARG A 105 7.98 -13.06 3.05
CA ARG A 105 8.32 -14.45 3.40
C ARG A 105 7.12 -15.17 4.00
N SER A 106 6.50 -14.59 5.02
CA SER A 106 5.35 -15.21 5.70
C SER A 106 4.18 -15.42 4.73
N PHE A 107 3.90 -14.44 3.87
CA PHE A 107 2.80 -14.51 2.91
C PHE A 107 3.05 -15.58 1.85
N SER A 108 4.28 -15.64 1.32
CA SER A 108 4.71 -16.65 0.35
C SER A 108 4.55 -18.06 0.90
N ASP A 109 5.06 -18.32 2.12
CA ASP A 109 4.93 -19.64 2.76
C ASP A 109 3.50 -20.05 3.06
N THR A 110 2.73 -19.13 3.62
CA THR A 110 1.39 -19.47 4.14
C THR A 110 0.41 -19.80 3.02
N HIS A 111 0.53 -19.10 1.88
CA HIS A 111 -0.45 -19.19 0.79
C HIS A 111 0.10 -19.86 -0.46
N SER A 112 1.31 -20.40 -0.43
CA SER A 112 1.93 -21.09 -1.56
C SER A 112 2.04 -20.23 -2.82
N VAL A 113 2.38 -18.95 -2.64
CA VAL A 113 2.44 -17.93 -3.71
C VAL A 113 3.88 -17.45 -3.89
N LEU A 114 4.29 -17.23 -5.14
CA LEU A 114 5.52 -16.52 -5.46
C LEU A 114 5.36 -15.04 -5.10
N VAL A 115 6.20 -14.50 -4.23
CA VAL A 115 6.19 -13.07 -3.90
C VAL A 115 7.39 -12.37 -4.52
N ILE A 116 7.14 -11.31 -5.30
CA ILE A 116 8.17 -10.50 -5.95
C ILE A 116 8.06 -9.06 -5.43
N ALA A 117 8.94 -8.69 -4.51
CA ALA A 117 8.98 -7.36 -3.94
C ALA A 117 9.78 -6.41 -4.84
N LEU A 118 9.08 -5.43 -5.41
CA LEU A 118 9.64 -4.43 -6.29
C LEU A 118 10.22 -3.26 -5.48
N ASN A 119 11.24 -2.63 -6.04
CA ASN A 119 11.85 -1.42 -5.48
C ASN A 119 11.73 -0.27 -6.49
N TYR A 120 11.80 0.97 -6.00
CA TYR A 120 11.59 2.16 -6.82
C TYR A 120 12.50 3.31 -6.37
N SER A 121 12.84 4.22 -7.29
CA SER A 121 13.65 5.39 -6.97
C SER A 121 12.90 6.35 -6.03
N LYS A 122 13.64 7.02 -5.15
CA LYS A 122 13.05 7.83 -4.08
C LYS A 122 13.10 9.32 -4.38
N ALA A 123 12.00 9.99 -4.09
CA ALA A 123 11.95 11.44 -4.09
C ALA A 123 12.74 12.01 -2.90
N PRO A 124 13.30 13.24 -2.97
CA PRO A 124 13.17 14.21 -4.07
C PRO A 124 14.20 14.01 -5.20
N ALA A 125 15.07 12.99 -5.16
CA ALA A 125 16.00 12.74 -6.27
C ALA A 125 15.27 12.27 -7.53
N ALA A 126 14.21 11.48 -7.34
CA ALA A 126 13.34 10.96 -8.37
C ALA A 126 11.88 11.27 -7.98
N PRO A 127 11.38 12.50 -8.25
CA PRO A 127 9.99 12.85 -7.97
C PRO A 127 9.02 12.08 -8.90
N PHE A 128 7.72 12.25 -8.68
CA PHE A 128 6.69 11.73 -9.58
C PHE A 128 6.96 12.17 -11.04
N PRO A 129 6.82 11.27 -12.05
CA PRO A 129 6.36 9.88 -11.97
C PRO A 129 7.49 8.83 -11.92
N THR A 130 8.74 9.20 -11.68
CA THR A 130 9.90 8.30 -11.89
C THR A 130 9.80 6.96 -11.16
N GLY A 131 9.36 6.97 -9.88
CA GLY A 131 9.19 5.73 -9.12
C GLY A 131 8.14 4.79 -9.73
N LEU A 132 7.09 5.33 -10.34
CA LEU A 132 6.07 4.53 -11.05
C LEU A 132 6.65 3.94 -12.36
N ASP A 133 7.42 4.72 -13.12
CA ASP A 133 8.07 4.24 -14.35
C ASP A 133 9.11 3.13 -14.06
N ASP A 134 9.80 3.20 -12.91
CA ASP A 134 10.68 2.14 -12.42
C ASP A 134 9.91 0.85 -12.19
N LEU A 135 8.74 0.93 -11.54
CA LEU A 135 7.91 -0.23 -11.23
C LEU A 135 7.35 -0.88 -12.50
N VAL A 136 6.89 -0.10 -13.48
CA VAL A 136 6.47 -0.63 -14.80
C VAL A 136 7.62 -1.41 -15.44
N SER A 137 8.82 -0.83 -15.44
CA SER A 137 10.00 -1.45 -16.03
C SER A 137 10.39 -2.76 -15.33
N LEU A 138 10.35 -2.80 -14.00
CA LEU A 138 10.70 -3.97 -13.21
C LEU A 138 9.62 -5.07 -13.27
N TYR A 139 8.34 -4.69 -13.36
CA TYR A 139 7.25 -5.64 -13.54
C TYR A 139 7.42 -6.42 -14.86
N HIS A 140 7.62 -5.72 -15.98
CA HIS A 140 7.89 -6.37 -17.27
C HIS A 140 9.17 -7.21 -17.23
N ALA A 141 10.26 -6.69 -16.66
CA ALA A 141 11.51 -7.43 -16.57
C ALA A 141 11.39 -8.73 -15.75
N ALA A 142 10.54 -8.75 -14.72
CA ALA A 142 10.26 -9.96 -13.95
C ALA A 142 9.37 -10.96 -14.72
N LEU A 143 8.39 -10.48 -15.49
CA LEU A 143 7.56 -11.35 -16.34
C LEU A 143 8.36 -12.02 -17.48
N ASP A 144 9.33 -11.30 -18.03
CA ASP A 144 10.22 -11.77 -19.10
C ASP A 144 11.35 -12.67 -18.56
N ASP A 145 11.49 -12.78 -17.23
CA ASP A 145 12.50 -13.61 -16.60
C ASP A 145 12.03 -15.07 -16.52
N GLU A 146 12.37 -15.85 -17.54
CA GLU A 146 12.06 -17.28 -17.63
C GLU A 146 12.68 -18.13 -16.50
N SER A 147 13.57 -17.57 -15.67
CA SER A 147 14.05 -18.26 -14.47
C SER A 147 13.07 -18.20 -13.29
N LEU A 148 12.03 -17.35 -13.38
CA LEU A 148 11.00 -17.23 -12.35
C LEU A 148 9.79 -18.08 -12.72
N PRO A 149 9.24 -18.88 -11.77
CA PRO A 149 8.09 -19.73 -12.03
C PRO A 149 6.78 -18.93 -11.98
N ILE A 150 6.67 -17.84 -12.74
CA ILE A 150 5.45 -17.04 -12.79
C ILE A 150 4.44 -17.75 -13.68
N ASP A 151 3.24 -17.98 -13.16
CA ASP A 151 2.14 -18.48 -13.98
C ASP A 151 1.55 -17.36 -14.86
N LYS A 152 1.97 -17.39 -16.13
CA LYS A 152 1.52 -16.49 -17.20
C LYS A 152 0.37 -17.08 -18.03
N ALA A 153 -0.11 -18.29 -17.73
CA ALA A 153 -1.18 -18.94 -18.50
C ALA A 153 -2.53 -18.22 -18.32
N ASN A 154 -3.42 -18.32 -19.33
CA ASN A 154 -4.77 -17.74 -19.31
C ASN A 154 -4.80 -16.23 -18.95
N GLY A 155 -3.82 -15.45 -19.40
CA GLY A 155 -3.71 -14.02 -19.07
C GLY A 155 -2.99 -13.72 -17.74
N GLY A 156 -2.58 -14.76 -17.01
CA GLY A 156 -1.73 -14.71 -15.83
C GLY A 156 -2.47 -14.83 -14.50
N ARG A 157 -1.84 -15.48 -13.52
CA ARG A 157 -2.29 -15.50 -12.12
C ARG A 157 -1.47 -14.53 -11.29
N VAL A 158 -1.59 -13.24 -11.62
CA VAL A 158 -0.78 -12.16 -11.04
C VAL A 158 -1.64 -11.14 -10.31
N ALA A 159 -1.18 -10.69 -9.15
CA ALA A 159 -1.77 -9.57 -8.40
C ALA A 159 -0.68 -8.60 -7.94
N ILE A 160 -1.06 -7.36 -7.64
CA ILE A 160 -0.15 -6.33 -7.13
C ILE A 160 -0.69 -5.84 -5.78
N CYS A 161 0.14 -5.90 -4.74
CA CYS A 161 -0.15 -5.37 -3.42
C CYS A 161 0.84 -4.25 -3.09
N GLY A 162 0.40 -3.25 -2.35
CA GLY A 162 1.31 -2.26 -1.81
C GLY A 162 0.84 -1.62 -0.52
N PHE A 163 1.81 -1.08 0.21
CA PHE A 163 1.65 -0.58 1.58
C PHE A 163 1.86 0.94 1.62
N SER A 164 0.96 1.72 2.21
CA SER A 164 1.11 3.17 2.34
C SER A 164 1.31 3.86 0.96
N ALA A 165 2.43 4.54 0.75
CA ALA A 165 2.83 5.04 -0.58
C ALA A 165 2.87 3.92 -1.66
N GLY A 166 3.23 2.69 -1.27
CA GLY A 166 3.14 1.53 -2.14
C GLY A 166 1.71 1.14 -2.50
N GLY A 167 0.72 1.40 -1.64
CA GLY A 167 -0.70 1.18 -1.94
C GLY A 167 -1.25 2.19 -2.96
N ASN A 168 -0.71 3.40 -2.99
CA ASN A 168 -0.91 4.34 -4.09
C ASN A 168 -0.29 3.80 -5.39
N LEU A 169 0.99 3.41 -5.32
CA LEU A 169 1.73 2.91 -6.47
C LEU A 169 1.19 1.58 -7.01
N SER A 170 0.54 0.74 -6.21
CA SER A 170 -0.08 -0.51 -6.68
C SER A 170 -1.27 -0.23 -7.60
N LEU A 171 -2.11 0.75 -7.24
CA LEU A 171 -3.18 1.23 -8.12
C LEU A 171 -2.61 1.95 -9.34
N GLY A 172 -1.59 2.81 -9.17
CA GLY A 172 -0.93 3.51 -10.26
C GLY A 172 -0.25 2.58 -11.28
N LEU A 173 0.46 1.56 -10.80
CA LEU A 173 1.12 0.54 -11.62
C LEU A 173 0.08 -0.26 -12.40
N SER A 174 -1.00 -0.67 -11.74
CA SER A 174 -2.08 -1.41 -12.40
C SER A 174 -2.69 -0.62 -13.54
N GLN A 175 -2.98 0.68 -13.33
CA GLN A 175 -3.44 1.59 -14.39
C GLN A 175 -2.47 1.66 -15.57
N ARG A 176 -1.17 1.86 -15.31
CA ARG A 176 -0.16 1.92 -16.38
C ARG A 176 -0.07 0.62 -17.18
N LEU A 177 -0.21 -0.53 -16.51
CA LEU A 177 -0.16 -1.83 -17.16
C LEU A 177 -1.40 -2.05 -18.03
N LEU A 178 -2.60 -1.77 -17.53
CA LEU A 178 -3.87 -1.91 -18.25
C LEU A 178 -3.98 -0.98 -19.47
N GLN A 179 -3.38 0.22 -19.39
CA GLN A 179 -3.28 1.16 -20.51
C GLN A 179 -2.16 0.81 -21.52
N SER A 180 -1.34 -0.21 -21.25
CA SER A 180 -0.21 -0.60 -22.09
C SER A 180 -0.56 -1.72 -23.04
N ASP A 181 -0.29 -1.51 -24.34
CA ASP A 181 -0.40 -2.55 -25.39
C ASP A 181 0.72 -3.61 -25.30
N HIS A 182 1.72 -3.39 -24.44
CA HIS A 182 2.91 -4.25 -24.33
C HIS A 182 2.85 -5.23 -23.16
N CYS A 183 1.80 -5.21 -22.34
CA CYS A 183 1.67 -6.14 -21.23
C CYS A 183 1.16 -7.50 -21.73
N THR A 184 1.96 -8.54 -21.51
CA THR A 184 1.61 -9.93 -21.87
C THR A 184 0.87 -10.65 -20.74
N CYS A 185 0.88 -10.09 -19.53
CA CYS A 185 0.31 -10.68 -18.33
C CYS A 185 -0.17 -9.56 -17.39
N TYR A 186 -1.45 -9.19 -17.52
CA TYR A 186 -2.05 -8.12 -16.73
C TYR A 186 -2.34 -8.58 -15.30
N PRO A 187 -2.21 -7.70 -14.30
CA PRO A 187 -2.61 -8.03 -12.94
C PRO A 187 -4.13 -8.22 -12.89
N ARG A 188 -4.58 -9.33 -12.29
CA ARG A 188 -6.00 -9.62 -12.05
C ARG A 188 -6.54 -8.92 -10.81
N ALA A 189 -5.66 -8.54 -9.89
CA ALA A 189 -6.03 -7.78 -8.71
C ALA A 189 -5.04 -6.67 -8.35
N ALA A 190 -5.57 -5.57 -7.81
CA ALA A 190 -4.82 -4.53 -7.13
C ALA A 190 -5.24 -4.42 -5.67
N ILE A 191 -4.25 -4.43 -4.76
CA ILE A 191 -4.44 -4.36 -3.33
C ILE A 191 -3.72 -3.13 -2.79
N SER A 192 -4.45 -2.32 -2.02
CA SER A 192 -3.91 -1.15 -1.33
C SER A 192 -4.09 -1.33 0.17
N VAL A 193 -2.99 -1.40 0.90
CA VAL A 193 -2.96 -1.51 2.36
C VAL A 193 -2.59 -0.13 2.94
N TYR A 194 -3.53 0.48 3.67
CA TYR A 194 -3.51 1.84 4.25
C TYR A 194 -2.90 2.88 3.29
N GLY A 195 -3.30 2.82 2.02
CA GLY A 195 -2.69 3.58 0.93
C GLY A 195 -2.91 5.08 1.03
N ALA A 196 -1.95 5.87 0.55
CA ALA A 196 -2.12 7.32 0.37
C ALA A 196 -2.85 7.59 -0.95
N LEU A 197 -4.18 7.53 -0.95
CA LEU A 197 -5.00 7.46 -2.16
C LEU A 197 -5.49 8.82 -2.68
N ASP A 198 -5.46 9.87 -1.86
CA ASP A 198 -5.86 11.22 -2.26
C ASP A 198 -4.82 12.27 -1.83
N LEU A 199 -3.87 12.60 -2.69
CA LEU A 199 -2.89 13.67 -2.45
C LEU A 199 -3.45 15.07 -2.76
N SER A 200 -4.69 15.17 -3.25
CA SER A 200 -5.36 16.47 -3.47
C SER A 200 -5.95 17.08 -2.19
N ARG A 201 -6.17 16.26 -1.16
CA ARG A 201 -6.59 16.69 0.19
C ARG A 201 -5.38 16.93 1.09
N SER A 202 -5.35 18.09 1.76
CA SER A 202 -4.26 18.40 2.68
C SER A 202 -4.29 17.49 3.91
N PRO A 203 -3.13 17.21 4.55
CA PRO A 203 -3.08 16.45 5.80
C PRO A 203 -3.99 17.01 6.90
N GLU A 204 -4.13 18.34 6.98
CA GLU A 204 -5.01 19.01 7.94
C GLU A 204 -6.49 18.71 7.70
N ALA A 205 -6.91 18.51 6.44
CA ALA A 205 -8.26 18.09 6.13
C ALA A 205 -8.50 16.61 6.48
N LYS A 206 -7.47 15.76 6.34
CA LYS A 206 -7.57 14.31 6.60
C LYS A 206 -7.70 13.99 8.09
N ILE A 207 -7.04 14.75 8.96
CA ILE A 207 -7.11 14.51 10.41
C ILE A 207 -8.49 14.78 11.01
N ILE A 208 -9.35 15.55 10.34
CA ILE A 208 -10.72 15.82 10.80
C ILE A 208 -11.55 14.52 10.83
N THR A 209 -11.34 13.65 9.84
CA THR A 209 -12.07 12.38 9.67
C THR A 209 -11.32 11.17 10.23
N ARG A 210 -10.22 11.39 10.95
CA ARG A 210 -9.45 10.33 11.58
C ARG A 210 -10.16 9.86 12.85
N GLN A 211 -10.27 8.55 13.04
CA GLN A 211 -10.82 8.00 14.28
C GLN A 211 -9.83 8.21 15.43
N TYR A 212 -10.28 8.84 16.51
CA TYR A 212 -9.53 8.97 17.77
C TYR A 212 -10.24 8.17 18.86
N LYS A 213 -9.47 7.40 19.63
CA LYS A 213 -9.96 6.62 20.77
C LYS A 213 -9.24 7.09 22.04
N THR A 214 -9.95 7.14 23.15
CA THR A 214 -9.42 7.60 24.45
C THR A 214 -9.31 6.48 25.48
N ASP A 215 -9.70 5.26 25.12
CA ASP A 215 -9.64 4.11 26.01
C ASP A 215 -8.18 3.71 26.27
N ALA A 216 -7.73 3.91 27.51
CA ALA A 216 -6.36 3.66 27.92
C ALA A 216 -5.91 2.19 27.76
N SER A 217 -6.84 1.24 27.61
CA SER A 217 -6.50 -0.17 27.34
C SER A 217 -5.80 -0.38 26.00
N LEU A 218 -5.95 0.57 25.05
CA LEU A 218 -5.26 0.53 23.76
C LEU A 218 -3.79 0.95 23.85
N GLY A 219 -3.31 1.47 24.99
CA GLY A 219 -1.95 1.98 25.12
C GLY A 219 -1.77 3.39 24.55
N SER A 220 -0.64 4.02 24.89
CA SER A 220 -0.43 5.46 24.69
C SER A 220 -0.39 5.88 23.23
N SER A 221 0.22 5.06 22.37
CA SER A 221 0.36 5.40 20.94
C SER A 221 -0.97 5.36 20.20
N ARG A 222 -1.85 4.42 20.54
CA ARG A 222 -3.18 4.27 19.91
C ARG A 222 -4.22 5.25 20.45
N THR A 223 -3.99 5.77 21.65
CA THR A 223 -4.80 6.83 22.27
C THR A 223 -4.25 8.24 22.03
N SER A 224 -3.22 8.38 21.20
CA SER A 224 -2.64 9.67 20.86
C SER A 224 -3.67 10.62 20.26
N ALA A 225 -3.70 11.86 20.77
CA ALA A 225 -4.51 12.95 20.21
C ALA A 225 -3.94 13.50 18.88
N ARG A 226 -2.83 12.94 18.39
CA ARG A 226 -2.19 13.32 17.12
C ARG A 226 -1.96 12.10 16.26
N ASP A 227 -2.15 12.28 14.96
CA ASP A 227 -1.82 11.26 13.98
C ASP A 227 -0.28 11.18 13.77
N LEU A 228 0.22 9.97 13.54
CA LEU A 228 1.64 9.68 13.34
C LEU A 228 2.20 10.34 12.07
N LEU A 229 1.39 10.41 11.01
CA LEU A 229 1.83 10.88 9.70
C LEU A 229 1.80 12.40 9.56
N LEU A 230 1.04 13.11 10.40
CA LEU A 230 0.74 14.54 10.24
C LEU A 230 2.01 15.41 10.07
N ASN A 231 3.09 15.11 10.80
CA ASN A 231 4.32 15.88 10.72
C ASN A 231 5.19 15.54 9.50
N MET A 232 5.05 14.33 8.95
CA MET A 232 5.85 13.84 7.82
C MET A 232 5.16 14.07 6.48
N ALA A 233 3.83 14.07 6.43
CA ALA A 233 3.08 14.20 5.18
C ALA A 233 3.46 15.46 4.37
N PRO A 234 3.54 16.68 4.95
CA PRO A 234 3.96 17.86 4.18
C PRO A 234 5.39 17.76 3.61
N LEU A 235 6.28 17.02 4.30
CA LEU A 235 7.65 16.78 3.86
C LEU A 235 7.67 15.79 2.69
N PHE A 236 6.88 14.71 2.77
CA PHE A 236 6.72 13.73 1.70
C PHE A 236 6.07 14.34 0.46
N ASP A 237 4.95 15.05 0.62
CA ASP A 237 4.22 15.69 -0.48
C ASP A 237 5.11 16.69 -1.22
N TRP A 238 5.89 17.49 -0.49
CA TRP A 238 6.84 18.41 -1.10
C TRP A 238 7.96 17.70 -1.86
N SER A 239 8.45 16.58 -1.32
CA SER A 239 9.57 15.87 -1.90
C SER A 239 9.14 15.09 -3.15
N TYR A 240 7.93 14.52 -3.13
CA TYR A 240 7.40 13.65 -4.18
C TYR A 240 6.83 14.41 -5.39
N LEU A 241 6.06 15.48 -5.15
CA LEU A 241 5.29 16.14 -6.19
C LEU A 241 6.04 17.31 -6.83
N PRO A 242 6.26 17.32 -8.16
CA PRO A 242 6.76 18.48 -8.87
C PRO A 242 5.85 19.71 -8.67
N VAL A 243 6.44 20.90 -8.62
CA VAL A 243 5.67 22.15 -8.62
C VAL A 243 4.88 22.25 -9.92
N GLY A 244 3.60 22.56 -9.84
CA GLY A 244 2.70 22.60 -10.99
C GLY A 244 2.02 21.28 -11.32
N GLN A 245 2.32 20.18 -10.60
CA GLN A 245 1.63 18.90 -10.79
C GLN A 245 0.14 19.04 -10.47
N ASP A 246 -0.74 18.57 -11.36
CA ASP A 246 -2.18 18.42 -11.07
C ASP A 246 -2.34 17.30 -10.03
N LEU A 247 -2.93 17.63 -8.88
CA LEU A 247 -3.12 16.67 -7.80
C LEU A 247 -4.30 15.72 -8.06
N ARG A 248 -5.09 15.96 -9.10
CA ARG A 248 -6.15 15.08 -9.60
C ARG A 248 -5.67 14.15 -10.71
N ASP A 249 -4.37 14.17 -11.03
CA ASP A 249 -3.78 13.15 -11.89
C ASP A 249 -4.10 11.76 -11.28
N PRO A 250 -4.69 10.82 -12.04
CA PRO A 250 -5.12 9.52 -11.52
C PRO A 250 -3.95 8.63 -11.06
N PHE A 251 -2.71 8.95 -11.44
CA PHE A 251 -1.50 8.31 -10.90
C PHE A 251 -0.98 8.98 -9.63
N VAL A 252 -1.45 10.19 -9.30
CA VAL A 252 -1.16 10.90 -8.05
C VAL A 252 -2.24 10.60 -7.01
N SER A 253 -3.52 10.80 -7.35
CA SER A 253 -4.65 10.58 -6.44
C SER A 253 -5.61 9.52 -7.02
N PRO A 254 -5.20 8.24 -7.07
CA PRO A 254 -6.01 7.17 -7.67
C PRO A 254 -7.34 6.96 -6.94
N GLY A 255 -7.41 7.28 -5.64
CA GLY A 255 -8.61 7.14 -4.83
C GLY A 255 -9.82 7.85 -5.46
N PRO A 256 -9.78 9.18 -5.61
CA PRO A 256 -10.85 9.92 -6.27
C PRO A 256 -10.79 9.90 -7.80
N CYS A 257 -9.62 9.71 -8.42
CA CYS A 257 -9.44 10.05 -9.84
C CYS A 257 -9.20 8.86 -10.79
N ALA A 258 -8.82 7.68 -10.31
CA ALA A 258 -8.60 6.53 -11.20
C ALA A 258 -9.92 6.10 -11.88
N ASP A 259 -9.87 5.91 -13.19
CA ASP A 259 -10.97 5.28 -13.92
C ASP A 259 -11.10 3.81 -13.46
N PRO A 260 -12.29 3.35 -13.01
CA PRO A 260 -12.50 1.95 -12.64
C PRO A 260 -12.17 0.94 -13.73
N GLU A 261 -12.23 1.34 -15.01
CA GLU A 261 -11.89 0.52 -16.17
C GLU A 261 -10.37 0.41 -16.38
N ASP A 262 -9.61 1.39 -15.88
CA ASP A 262 -8.15 1.36 -15.84
C ASP A 262 -7.61 0.57 -14.63
N LEU A 263 -8.48 -0.06 -13.84
CA LEU A 263 -8.10 -0.88 -12.69
C LEU A 263 -8.43 -2.35 -12.91
N PRO A 264 -7.71 -3.29 -12.25
CA PRO A 264 -7.99 -4.69 -12.40
C PRO A 264 -9.44 -5.07 -12.05
N PRO A 265 -9.93 -6.19 -12.60
CA PRO A 265 -11.18 -6.82 -12.20
C PRO A 265 -11.40 -6.86 -10.70
N HIS A 266 -10.37 -7.14 -9.92
CA HIS A 266 -10.47 -7.29 -8.48
C HIS A 266 -9.69 -6.19 -7.75
N VAL A 267 -10.36 -5.43 -6.88
CA VAL A 267 -9.72 -4.42 -6.03
C VAL A 267 -10.00 -4.72 -4.56
N PHE A 268 -8.95 -4.74 -3.74
CA PHE A 268 -9.07 -4.89 -2.29
C PHE A 268 -8.40 -3.70 -1.59
N ILE A 269 -9.20 -2.87 -0.94
CA ILE A 269 -8.73 -1.77 -0.11
C ILE A 269 -8.76 -2.20 1.36
N ILE A 270 -7.58 -2.21 1.97
CA ILE A 270 -7.38 -2.49 3.40
C ILE A 270 -6.91 -1.18 4.04
N ALA A 271 -7.48 -0.78 5.17
CA ALA A 271 -7.16 0.45 5.88
C ALA A 271 -6.91 0.19 7.37
N SER A 272 -6.22 1.12 8.02
CA SER A 272 -6.02 1.13 9.47
C SER A 272 -7.06 2.05 10.13
N GLU A 273 -7.74 1.63 11.20
CA GLU A 273 -8.78 2.47 11.83
C GLU A 273 -8.21 3.78 12.40
N LEU A 274 -7.04 3.73 13.05
CA LEU A 274 -6.44 4.87 13.75
C LEU A 274 -5.46 5.63 12.85
N ASP A 275 -5.89 5.94 11.63
CA ASP A 275 -5.06 6.50 10.56
C ASP A 275 -5.80 7.60 9.81
N MET A 276 -5.13 8.72 9.53
CA MET A 276 -5.70 9.82 8.74
C MET A 276 -6.01 9.41 7.29
N LEU A 277 -5.43 8.32 6.79
CA LEU A 277 -5.69 7.78 5.44
C LEU A 277 -6.90 6.81 5.38
N ALA A 278 -7.54 6.53 6.52
CA ALA A 278 -8.66 5.58 6.57
C ALA A 278 -9.86 6.04 5.73
N LYS A 279 -10.19 7.33 5.81
CA LYS A 279 -11.36 7.91 5.14
C LYS A 279 -11.23 7.88 3.62
N GLU A 280 -10.11 8.33 3.09
CA GLU A 280 -9.85 8.28 1.63
C GLU A 280 -9.82 6.85 1.09
N SER A 281 -9.40 5.88 1.92
CA SER A 281 -9.45 4.46 1.57
C SER A 281 -10.89 3.96 1.46
N LEU A 282 -11.76 4.34 2.42
CA LEU A 282 -13.19 3.98 2.38
C LEU A 282 -13.91 4.65 1.20
N GLU A 283 -13.61 5.94 0.95
CA GLU A 283 -14.14 6.71 -0.17
C GLU A 283 -13.75 6.06 -1.51
N CYS A 284 -12.48 5.65 -1.66
CA CYS A 284 -11.98 4.92 -2.83
C CYS A 284 -12.75 3.61 -3.04
N ALA A 285 -12.81 2.73 -2.04
CA ALA A 285 -13.50 1.44 -2.14
C ALA A 285 -14.97 1.63 -2.53
N THR A 286 -15.66 2.56 -1.85
CA THR A 286 -17.07 2.86 -2.10
C THR A 286 -17.31 3.41 -3.50
N ARG A 287 -16.45 4.33 -3.97
CA ARG A 287 -16.53 4.88 -5.33
C ARG A 287 -16.39 3.79 -6.38
N LEU A 288 -15.38 2.91 -6.23
CA LEU A 288 -15.14 1.82 -7.17
C LEU A 288 -16.32 0.83 -7.21
N ALA A 289 -16.89 0.48 -6.06
CA ALA A 289 -18.06 -0.39 -6.00
C ALA A 289 -19.27 0.24 -6.71
N ARG A 290 -19.57 1.51 -6.42
CA ARG A 290 -20.69 2.23 -7.05
C ARG A 290 -20.52 2.41 -8.55
N ALA A 291 -19.31 2.66 -9.02
CA ALA A 291 -19.04 2.77 -10.44
C ALA A 291 -19.32 1.47 -11.19
N ARG A 292 -19.22 0.32 -10.51
CA ARG A 292 -19.56 -1.01 -11.05
C ARG A 292 -21.00 -1.45 -10.76
N GLY A 293 -21.89 -0.50 -10.41
CA GLY A 293 -23.31 -0.76 -10.13
C GLY A 293 -23.59 -1.29 -8.72
N GLY A 294 -22.58 -1.27 -7.85
CA GLY A 294 -22.67 -1.62 -6.44
C GLY A 294 -23.24 -0.53 -5.55
N SER A 295 -23.29 -0.79 -4.25
CA SER A 295 -23.80 0.16 -3.24
C SER A 295 -22.70 0.80 -2.40
N GLY A 296 -21.65 0.05 -2.09
CA GLY A 296 -20.64 0.41 -1.10
C GLY A 296 -21.28 0.70 0.25
N ILE A 297 -20.83 1.75 0.96
CA ILE A 297 -21.49 2.25 2.18
C ILE A 297 -22.08 3.64 1.94
N SER A 298 -23.29 3.89 2.46
CA SER A 298 -24.01 5.16 2.27
C SER A 298 -23.25 6.37 2.83
N ASP A 299 -22.60 6.18 3.97
CA ASP A 299 -22.02 7.28 4.76
C ASP A 299 -20.56 7.57 4.37
N ALA A 300 -20.04 6.90 3.33
CA ALA A 300 -18.69 7.14 2.82
C ALA A 300 -18.47 8.60 2.43
N ASP A 301 -19.48 9.24 1.84
CA ASP A 301 -19.38 10.63 1.34
C ASP A 301 -19.61 11.68 2.44
N SER A 302 -19.91 11.26 3.68
CA SER A 302 -20.06 12.20 4.78
C SER A 302 -18.74 12.89 5.07
N GLU A 303 -18.72 14.21 4.95
CA GLU A 303 -17.52 15.06 5.15
C GLU A 303 -16.99 15.04 6.59
N VAL A 304 -17.80 14.57 7.55
CA VAL A 304 -17.48 14.59 8.98
C VAL A 304 -17.46 13.21 9.63
N ALA A 305 -17.91 12.16 8.94
CA ALA A 305 -17.96 10.82 9.53
C ALA A 305 -16.58 10.15 9.47
N CYS A 306 -16.06 9.81 10.64
CA CYS A 306 -14.87 8.96 10.79
C CYS A 306 -15.17 7.50 10.41
N CYS A 307 -14.12 6.78 10.00
CA CYS A 307 -14.20 5.34 9.80
C CYS A 307 -14.23 4.59 11.14
N GLY A 308 -14.89 3.44 11.18
CA GLY A 308 -14.91 2.56 12.35
C GLY A 308 -15.90 3.00 13.44
N ARG A 309 -15.51 2.86 14.70
CA ARG A 309 -16.35 3.21 15.86
C ARG A 309 -15.54 3.79 17.02
N SER A 310 -16.22 4.37 18.01
CA SER A 310 -15.59 4.94 19.21
C SER A 310 -15.00 3.89 20.13
N GLU A 311 -15.67 2.76 20.27
CA GLU A 311 -15.30 1.70 21.19
C GLU A 311 -14.13 0.87 20.64
N PRO A 312 -13.17 0.45 21.49
CA PRO A 312 -12.18 -0.55 21.11
C PRO A 312 -12.83 -1.85 20.64
N GLY A 313 -12.24 -2.45 19.61
CA GLY A 313 -12.54 -3.81 19.20
C GLY A 313 -11.87 -4.83 20.12
N LYS A 314 -12.04 -6.11 19.79
CA LYS A 314 -11.38 -7.20 20.51
C LYS A 314 -9.92 -7.34 20.05
N PRO A 315 -8.95 -7.48 20.97
CA PRO A 315 -7.57 -7.70 20.60
C PRO A 315 -7.39 -8.96 19.73
N GLY A 316 -6.61 -8.83 18.66
CA GLY A 316 -6.29 -9.88 17.71
C GLY A 316 -7.39 -10.23 16.71
N GLU A 317 -8.56 -9.62 16.80
CA GLU A 317 -9.71 -9.95 15.95
C GLU A 317 -9.95 -8.87 14.88
N LEU A 318 -10.43 -9.31 13.70
CA LEU A 318 -11.01 -8.45 12.68
C LEU A 318 -12.52 -8.34 12.90
N GLU A 319 -13.14 -7.29 12.38
CA GLU A 319 -14.59 -7.10 12.42
C GLU A 319 -15.17 -7.31 11.02
N LEU A 320 -15.69 -8.51 10.74
CA LEU A 320 -16.13 -8.89 9.38
C LEU A 320 -17.65 -8.75 9.15
N GLU A 321 -18.44 -8.75 10.21
CA GLU A 321 -19.91 -8.69 10.14
C GLU A 321 -20.46 -7.25 10.10
N ASP A 322 -19.64 -6.27 10.48
CA ASP A 322 -20.02 -4.86 10.48
C ASP A 322 -19.52 -4.20 9.20
N LYS A 323 -20.44 -3.65 8.40
CA LYS A 323 -20.13 -2.99 7.13
C LYS A 323 -19.22 -1.76 7.28
N ARG A 324 -19.13 -1.17 8.47
CA ARG A 324 -18.13 -0.11 8.73
C ARG A 324 -16.71 -0.64 8.60
N PHE A 325 -16.51 -1.92 8.94
CA PHE A 325 -15.21 -2.58 8.98
C PHE A 325 -14.96 -3.51 7.81
N ALA A 326 -15.96 -4.21 7.28
CA ALA A 326 -15.72 -5.07 6.13
C ALA A 326 -16.94 -5.24 5.24
N TRP A 327 -16.71 -5.30 3.93
CA TRP A 327 -17.69 -5.77 2.96
C TRP A 327 -17.00 -6.20 1.67
N GLN A 328 -17.70 -7.00 0.88
CA GLN A 328 -17.30 -7.36 -0.48
C GLN A 328 -18.53 -7.27 -1.37
N GLU A 329 -18.38 -6.63 -2.52
CA GLU A 329 -19.37 -6.65 -3.59
C GLU A 329 -18.74 -7.32 -4.82
N THR A 330 -19.47 -8.25 -5.42
CA THR A 330 -19.00 -9.05 -6.56
C THR A 330 -19.86 -8.73 -7.77
N PHE A 331 -19.21 -8.56 -8.91
CA PHE A 331 -19.77 -8.17 -10.20
C PHE A 331 -19.46 -9.27 -11.22
N PRO A 332 -20.12 -9.29 -12.40
CA PRO A 332 -19.88 -10.31 -13.42
C PRO A 332 -18.43 -10.45 -13.85
N ASP A 333 -17.67 -9.36 -13.80
CA ASP A 333 -16.31 -9.21 -14.29
C ASP A 333 -15.29 -8.88 -13.20
N GLY A 334 -15.66 -8.93 -11.92
CA GLY A 334 -14.77 -8.45 -10.86
C GLY A 334 -15.33 -8.41 -9.45
N SER A 335 -14.57 -7.82 -8.53
CA SER A 335 -15.04 -7.58 -7.16
C SER A 335 -14.35 -6.38 -6.53
N VAL A 336 -15.06 -5.65 -5.68
CA VAL A 336 -14.47 -4.65 -4.79
C VAL A 336 -14.63 -5.12 -3.35
N ARG A 337 -13.53 -5.11 -2.60
CA ARG A 337 -13.48 -5.52 -1.21
C ARG A 337 -12.92 -4.42 -0.32
N TRP A 338 -13.52 -4.25 0.84
CA TRP A 338 -13.15 -3.29 1.88
C TRP A 338 -12.81 -4.02 3.17
N LEU A 339 -11.74 -3.58 3.83
CA LEU A 339 -11.41 -3.96 5.19
C LEU A 339 -10.81 -2.77 5.95
N LEU A 340 -11.39 -2.41 7.08
CA LEU A 340 -10.81 -1.55 8.11
C LEU A 340 -10.30 -2.45 9.22
N VAL A 341 -8.99 -2.46 9.46
CA VAL A 341 -8.41 -3.21 10.56
C VAL A 341 -8.63 -2.39 11.84
N PRO A 342 -9.33 -2.94 12.87
CA PRO A 342 -9.70 -2.18 14.06
C PRO A 342 -8.49 -1.89 14.95
N ASP A 343 -8.49 -0.72 15.60
CA ASP A 343 -7.53 -0.30 16.64
C ASP A 343 -6.05 -0.36 16.25
N VAL A 344 -5.72 -0.25 14.98
CA VAL A 344 -4.32 -0.26 14.52
C VAL A 344 -3.93 1.08 13.92
N LEU A 345 -2.65 1.44 14.09
CA LEU A 345 -2.02 2.63 13.52
C LEU A 345 -1.55 2.37 12.08
N HIS A 346 -1.20 3.44 11.38
CA HIS A 346 -0.53 3.34 10.08
C HIS A 346 0.73 2.47 10.15
N GLY A 347 0.89 1.53 9.21
CA GLY A 347 2.05 0.64 9.14
C GLY A 347 2.10 -0.40 10.27
N PHE A 348 0.96 -0.77 10.87
CA PHE A 348 0.88 -1.75 11.96
C PHE A 348 1.41 -3.14 11.60
N ASP A 349 1.53 -3.48 10.34
CA ASP A 349 2.04 -4.74 9.81
C ASP A 349 3.53 -4.71 9.45
N SER A 350 4.16 -3.54 9.50
CA SER A 350 5.59 -3.35 9.30
C SER A 350 6.35 -3.56 10.62
N LEU A 351 7.28 -4.51 10.63
CA LEU A 351 8.07 -4.85 11.82
C LEU A 351 8.86 -3.64 12.37
N PRO A 352 9.60 -2.86 11.54
CA PRO A 352 10.26 -1.64 12.02
C PRO A 352 9.31 -0.62 12.65
N MET A 353 8.08 -0.50 12.12
CA MET A 353 7.11 0.45 12.66
C MET A 353 6.53 -0.03 13.99
N ARG A 354 6.18 -1.32 14.13
CA ARG A 354 5.70 -1.90 15.38
C ARG A 354 6.65 -1.64 16.54
N GLU A 355 7.94 -1.90 16.34
CA GLU A 355 8.97 -1.72 17.38
C GLU A 355 9.17 -0.26 17.77
N ARG A 356 8.93 0.68 16.84
CA ARG A 356 9.09 2.12 17.07
C ARG A 356 7.91 2.74 17.81
N VAL A 357 6.70 2.25 17.59
CA VAL A 357 5.46 2.90 18.04
C VAL A 357 4.67 2.11 19.07
N GLY A 358 4.93 0.82 19.27
CA GLY A 358 4.09 -0.03 20.13
C GLY A 358 4.74 -0.39 21.47
N ASP A 359 3.94 -0.41 22.53
CA ASP A 359 4.22 -1.27 23.69
C ASP A 359 4.02 -2.75 23.33
N LYS A 360 4.42 -3.66 24.23
CA LYS A 360 4.35 -5.12 23.99
C LYS A 360 2.96 -5.61 23.59
N GLU A 361 1.90 -5.09 24.22
CA GLU A 361 0.53 -5.53 23.93
C GLU A 361 0.06 -4.98 22.58
N THR A 362 0.42 -3.74 22.26
CA THR A 362 0.14 -3.11 20.96
C THR A 362 0.85 -3.87 19.83
N ILE A 363 2.10 -4.27 20.02
CA ILE A 363 2.85 -5.07 19.03
C ILE A 363 2.17 -6.43 18.81
N LYS A 364 1.81 -7.12 19.90
CA LYS A 364 1.15 -8.42 19.83
C LYS A 364 -0.23 -8.35 19.16
N ASP A 365 -1.02 -7.33 19.48
CA ASP A 365 -2.31 -7.09 18.81
C ASP A 365 -2.13 -6.86 17.30
N ALA A 366 -1.15 -6.02 16.93
CA ALA A 366 -0.82 -5.75 15.54
C ALA A 366 -0.33 -7.00 14.79
N GLU A 367 0.46 -7.86 15.42
CA GLU A 367 0.89 -9.15 14.87
C GLU A 367 -0.28 -10.09 14.59
N LEU A 368 -1.18 -10.25 15.56
CA LEU A 368 -2.36 -11.10 15.43
C LEU A 368 -3.29 -10.60 14.32
N LYS A 369 -3.55 -9.29 14.28
CA LYS A 369 -4.37 -8.67 13.23
C LYS A 369 -3.71 -8.73 11.86
N THR A 370 -2.39 -8.63 11.80
CA THR A 370 -1.63 -8.81 10.55
C THR A 370 -1.79 -10.22 10.01
N LYS A 371 -1.60 -11.23 10.87
CA LYS A 371 -1.83 -12.62 10.49
C LYS A 371 -3.28 -12.84 10.03
N ALA A 372 -4.26 -12.29 10.75
CA ALA A 372 -5.66 -12.42 10.42
C ALA A 372 -6.01 -11.82 9.05
N TYR A 373 -5.57 -10.59 8.75
CA TYR A 373 -5.87 -9.98 7.45
C TYR A 373 -5.07 -10.63 6.32
N CYS A 374 -3.83 -11.09 6.57
CA CYS A 374 -3.04 -11.82 5.58
C CYS A 374 -3.74 -13.11 5.17
N ASN A 375 -4.30 -13.87 6.12
CA ASN A 375 -5.09 -15.05 5.82
C ASN A 375 -6.33 -14.68 4.98
N LEU A 376 -7.05 -13.62 5.36
CA LEU A 376 -8.20 -13.14 4.60
C LEU A 376 -7.84 -12.75 3.16
N LEU A 377 -6.71 -12.06 2.98
CA LEU A 377 -6.17 -11.65 1.68
C LEU A 377 -5.74 -12.86 0.85
N GLY A 378 -5.01 -13.80 1.44
CA GLY A 378 -4.55 -15.01 0.76
C GLY A 378 -5.70 -15.91 0.34
N ASP A 379 -6.67 -16.15 1.22
CA ASP A 379 -7.90 -16.89 0.89
C ASP A 379 -8.67 -16.21 -0.24
N TRP A 380 -8.78 -14.88 -0.22
CA TRP A 380 -9.43 -14.14 -1.30
C TRP A 380 -8.68 -14.27 -2.63
N LEU A 381 -7.35 -14.12 -2.62
CA LEU A 381 -6.53 -14.27 -3.80
C LEU A 381 -6.65 -15.67 -4.41
N LEU A 382 -6.50 -16.73 -3.60
CA LEU A 382 -6.53 -18.11 -4.07
C LEU A 382 -7.91 -18.53 -4.60
N ASN A 383 -8.99 -18.11 -3.94
CA ASN A 383 -10.34 -18.55 -4.28
C ASN A 383 -11.05 -17.65 -5.30
N THR A 384 -10.55 -16.43 -5.54
CA THR A 384 -11.20 -15.45 -6.42
C THR A 384 -10.31 -15.00 -7.57
N VAL A 385 -9.04 -14.67 -7.29
CA VAL A 385 -8.17 -13.98 -8.25
C VAL A 385 -7.30 -14.97 -9.04
N PHE A 386 -6.78 -15.99 -8.37
CA PHE A 386 -5.85 -17.00 -8.92
C PHE A 386 -6.56 -18.29 -9.36
N VAL A 387 -7.88 -18.21 -9.57
CA VAL A 387 -8.64 -19.30 -10.19
C VAL A 387 -8.25 -19.44 -11.67
N ALA A 388 -8.04 -20.69 -12.09
CA ALA A 388 -7.49 -21.08 -13.39
C ALA A 388 -8.41 -20.80 -14.59
#